data_AF-A0A7R9KR19-F1
#
_entry.id   AF-A0A7R9KR19-F1
#
_cell.length_a   1.000
_cell.length_b   1.000
_cell.length_c   1.000
_cell.angle_alpha   90.00
_cell.angle_beta   90.00
_cell.angle_gamma   90.00
#
_symmetry.space_group_name_H-M   'P 1'
#
loop_
_entity.id
_entity.type
_entity.pdbx_description
1 polymer ?
#
loop_
_entity_poly.entity_id
_entity_poly.type
_entity_poly.pdbx_seq_one_letter_code
_entity_poly.pdbx_strand_id
1 'polypeptide(L)'
;MNVQNARPNIKTKMKGAGHFCGFHRLMIYDNAHKLHLNKAVDIKSIKIYYMEGHNNPGVSPLQPDVKQKLIKCVDYLRDKCADCEPLYLKELEIGFDIWMCAMTDPKAPALERELANLNGHINPYIELCKSMFGLSKVTLPSILSCFDYLITGSSNEKYFNHLTRLRTELTKTLHNILGDNGVLIYPGHPETAPKHNQTILKVVNISYTCVFNTLDVAITSVPLGLTSDGLPVGVQIIAKPFNDRLTIALAEELERGLSGWTAPELVISYAIDSDPTLVLEAQRRNTTDTIRYLHQDLDKPWAEWRPELRALESTANLIVSNIVFQAIEDKTRLMDVLFIDTYIYIYLSI
;
A
#
# COMPACT_ATOMS: atom_id res chain seq x y z
N MET A 1 23.30 -28.41 -7.71
CA MET A 1 24.28 -27.45 -7.14
C MET A 1 23.49 -26.46 -6.30
N ASN A 2 23.81 -26.35 -5.01
CA ASN A 2 22.99 -25.74 -3.96
C ASN A 2 22.57 -24.27 -4.22
N VAL A 3 21.26 -24.01 -4.16
CA VAL A 3 20.61 -22.68 -4.28
C VAL A 3 20.71 -21.86 -2.97
N GLN A 4 21.46 -22.32 -1.98
CA GLN A 4 21.53 -21.69 -0.64
C GLN A 4 22.62 -20.64 -0.45
N ASN A 5 23.57 -20.45 -1.38
CA ASN A 5 24.74 -19.59 -1.16
C ASN A 5 24.72 -18.22 -1.88
N ALA A 6 23.57 -17.74 -2.36
CA ALA A 6 23.47 -16.46 -3.09
C ALA A 6 22.57 -15.40 -2.42
N ARG A 7 22.38 -15.44 -1.10
CA ARG A 7 21.78 -14.32 -0.37
C ARG A 7 22.88 -13.48 0.27
N PRO A 8 23.31 -12.36 -0.34
CA PRO A 8 24.06 -11.37 0.42
C PRO A 8 23.16 -10.90 1.57
N ASN A 9 23.75 -10.81 2.77
CA ASN A 9 23.14 -10.17 3.93
C ASN A 9 22.84 -8.70 3.62
N ILE A 10 21.71 -8.42 2.97
CA ILE A 10 21.20 -7.06 2.74
C ILE A 10 20.53 -6.61 4.03
N LYS A 11 21.35 -6.21 5.02
CA LYS A 11 20.94 -5.33 6.12
C LYS A 11 21.14 -3.86 5.72
N THR A 12 20.89 -3.50 4.47
CA THR A 12 20.86 -2.11 4.04
C THR A 12 19.46 -1.57 4.29
N LYS A 13 19.31 -0.75 5.34
CA LYS A 13 18.16 0.16 5.44
C LYS A 13 18.15 0.98 4.15
N MET A 14 17.23 0.72 3.22
CA MET A 14 17.07 1.54 2.02
C MET A 14 16.75 2.96 2.49
N LYS A 15 17.68 3.89 2.31
CA LYS A 15 17.51 5.31 2.60
C LYS A 15 17.55 6.08 1.28
N GLY A 16 16.40 6.53 0.81
CA GLY A 16 16.29 7.40 -0.37
C GLY A 16 16.26 6.70 -1.73
N ALA A 17 15.85 7.48 -2.73
CA ALA A 17 15.49 6.99 -4.07
C ALA A 17 16.66 6.33 -4.84
N GLY A 18 17.91 6.71 -4.59
CA GLY A 18 19.08 6.16 -5.31
C GLY A 18 19.39 4.69 -5.03
N HIS A 19 18.92 4.14 -3.91
CA HIS A 19 19.06 2.70 -3.63
C HIS A 19 18.11 1.83 -4.48
N PHE A 20 17.05 2.42 -5.07
CA PHE A 20 16.13 1.69 -5.93
C PHE A 20 16.78 1.26 -7.25
N CYS A 21 17.67 2.08 -7.82
CA CYS A 21 18.43 1.70 -9.02
C CYS A 21 19.28 0.44 -8.79
N GLY A 22 19.88 0.29 -7.61
CA GLY A 22 20.65 -0.91 -7.25
C GLY A 22 19.77 -2.15 -7.09
N PHE A 23 18.63 -2.02 -6.41
CA PHE A 23 17.67 -3.11 -6.21
C PHE A 23 17.01 -3.55 -7.52
N HIS A 24 16.58 -2.61 -8.36
CA HIS A 24 15.89 -2.90 -9.62
C HIS A 24 16.77 -3.69 -10.60
N ARG A 25 18.08 -3.42 -10.61
CA ARG A 25 19.06 -4.21 -11.38
C ARG A 25 19.16 -5.66 -10.93
N LEU A 26 19.08 -5.91 -9.63
CA LEU A 26 19.11 -7.27 -9.10
C LEU A 26 17.85 -8.04 -9.50
N MET A 27 16.69 -7.38 -9.46
CA MET A 27 15.40 -7.99 -9.78
C MET A 27 15.23 -8.29 -11.28
N ILE A 28 15.80 -7.45 -12.15
CA ILE A 28 15.63 -7.56 -13.61
C ILE A 28 16.98 -7.80 -14.30
N TYR A 29 17.86 -8.58 -13.68
CA TYR A 29 19.26 -8.76 -14.09
C TYR A 29 19.44 -8.99 -15.60
N ASP A 30 18.65 -9.91 -16.20
CA ASP A 30 18.76 -10.26 -17.62
C ASP A 30 18.32 -9.13 -18.58
N ASN A 31 17.42 -8.25 -18.12
CA ASN A 31 16.92 -7.11 -18.92
C ASN A 31 17.39 -5.75 -18.41
N ALA A 32 18.30 -5.69 -17.43
CA ALA A 32 18.74 -4.44 -16.81
C ALA A 32 19.37 -3.47 -17.83
N HIS A 33 19.94 -4.00 -18.92
CA HIS A 33 20.50 -3.23 -20.02
C HIS A 33 19.45 -2.35 -20.74
N LYS A 34 18.17 -2.75 -20.76
CA LYS A 34 17.07 -1.99 -21.38
C LYS A 34 16.71 -0.73 -20.60
N LEU A 35 16.98 -0.72 -19.29
CA LEU A 35 16.58 0.36 -18.37
C LEU A 35 17.58 1.53 -18.33
N HIS A 36 18.78 1.34 -18.89
CA HIS A 36 19.84 2.35 -18.95
C HIS A 36 20.15 3.05 -17.61
N LEU A 37 20.01 2.35 -16.48
CA LEU A 37 20.11 2.90 -15.12
C LEU A 37 21.50 3.49 -14.76
N ASN A 38 22.53 3.28 -15.58
CA ASN A 38 23.88 3.87 -15.39
C ASN A 38 24.02 5.24 -16.05
N LYS A 39 23.11 5.60 -16.96
CA LYS A 39 23.19 6.85 -17.70
C LYS A 39 22.72 7.98 -16.80
N ALA A 40 23.60 8.92 -16.50
CA ALA A 40 23.25 10.13 -15.77
C ALA A 40 22.08 10.85 -16.46
N VAL A 41 21.16 11.37 -15.67
CA VAL A 41 20.00 12.11 -16.15
C VAL A 41 20.25 13.59 -15.92
N ASP A 42 20.21 14.37 -16.99
CA ASP A 42 20.15 15.82 -16.88
C ASP A 42 18.71 16.24 -16.60
N ILE A 43 18.43 16.55 -15.33
CA ILE A 43 17.10 16.95 -14.85
C ILE A 43 16.56 18.15 -15.63
N LYS A 44 17.43 19.07 -16.08
CA LYS A 44 17.03 20.26 -16.85
C LYS A 44 16.40 19.93 -18.19
N SER A 45 16.79 18.79 -18.78
CA SER A 45 16.31 18.34 -20.09
C SER A 45 14.98 17.57 -20.04
N ILE A 46 14.45 17.31 -18.84
CA ILE A 46 13.21 16.55 -18.66
C ILE A 46 12.01 17.46 -18.92
N LYS A 47 11.11 17.02 -19.80
CA LYS A 47 9.82 17.68 -20.01
C LYS A 47 8.83 17.19 -18.96
N ILE A 48 8.25 18.11 -18.18
CA ILE A 48 7.32 17.74 -17.11
C ILE A 48 5.90 18.06 -17.55
N TYR A 49 5.05 17.05 -17.51
CA TYR A 49 3.61 17.18 -17.57
C TYR A 49 3.03 16.98 -16.17
N TYR A 50 1.93 17.64 -15.85
CA TYR A 50 1.22 17.40 -14.59
C TYR A 50 -0.28 17.44 -14.78
N MET A 51 -1.01 16.65 -13.98
CA MET A 51 -2.47 16.60 -13.99
C MET A 51 -2.97 16.45 -12.56
N GLU A 52 -3.97 17.26 -12.16
CA GLU A 52 -4.48 17.27 -10.79
C GLU A 52 -5.36 16.06 -10.46
N GLY A 53 -5.93 15.41 -11.47
CA GLY A 53 -6.91 14.34 -11.30
C GLY A 53 -7.84 14.27 -12.50
N HIS A 54 -8.86 13.44 -12.41
CA HIS A 54 -9.88 13.28 -13.46
C HIS A 54 -11.28 13.51 -12.87
N ASN A 55 -12.25 13.85 -13.73
CA ASN A 55 -13.63 14.12 -13.33
C ASN A 55 -14.52 12.87 -13.42
N ASN A 56 -14.33 11.90 -12.52
CA ASN A 56 -15.21 10.74 -12.40
C ASN A 56 -16.16 10.91 -11.19
N PRO A 57 -17.50 10.90 -11.38
CA PRO A 57 -18.47 11.07 -10.29
C PRO A 57 -18.42 10.00 -9.19
N GLY A 58 -17.89 8.81 -9.49
CA GLY A 58 -17.71 7.71 -8.53
C GLY A 58 -16.42 7.83 -7.72
N VAL A 59 -15.57 8.83 -7.99
CA VAL A 59 -14.30 9.04 -7.31
C VAL A 59 -14.41 10.23 -6.36
N SER A 60 -13.76 10.10 -5.21
CA SER A 60 -13.70 11.18 -4.22
C SER A 60 -13.07 12.44 -4.83
N PRO A 61 -13.59 13.64 -4.54
CA PRO A 61 -12.95 14.89 -4.96
C PRO A 61 -11.51 14.96 -4.45
N LEU A 62 -10.62 15.53 -5.26
CA LEU A 62 -9.24 15.76 -4.87
C LEU A 62 -9.19 16.68 -3.64
N GLN A 63 -8.61 16.19 -2.56
CA GLN A 63 -8.45 16.96 -1.33
C GLN A 63 -7.53 18.17 -1.56
N PRO A 64 -7.84 19.34 -0.96
CA PRO A 64 -7.04 20.55 -1.11
C PRO A 64 -5.56 20.35 -0.74
N ASP A 65 -5.27 19.59 0.31
CA ASP A 65 -3.89 19.33 0.74
C ASP A 65 -3.12 18.53 -0.32
N VAL A 66 -3.76 17.52 -0.92
CA VAL A 66 -3.15 16.72 -2.01
C VAL A 66 -2.85 17.61 -3.22
N LYS A 67 -3.80 18.46 -3.61
CA LYS A 67 -3.63 19.43 -4.68
C LYS A 67 -2.48 20.40 -4.39
N GLN A 68 -2.46 21.00 -3.20
CA GLN A 68 -1.42 21.96 -2.82
C GLN A 68 -0.03 21.33 -2.84
N LYS A 69 0.12 20.08 -2.38
CA LYS A 69 1.39 19.35 -2.42
C LYS A 69 1.83 19.07 -3.86
N LEU A 70 0.91 18.64 -4.74
CA LEU A 70 1.19 18.47 -6.16
C LEU A 70 1.68 19.79 -6.78
N ILE A 71 0.96 20.89 -6.58
CA ILE A 71 1.33 22.20 -7.15
C ILE A 71 2.69 22.65 -6.61
N LYS A 72 2.95 22.52 -5.30
CA LYS A 72 4.26 22.83 -4.71
C LYS A 72 5.39 21.98 -5.31
N CYS A 73 5.13 20.71 -5.60
CA CYS A 73 6.08 19.82 -6.29
C CYS A 73 6.37 20.31 -7.71
N VAL A 74 5.34 20.68 -8.47
CA VAL A 74 5.49 21.20 -9.83
C VAL A 74 6.23 22.54 -9.82
N ASP A 75 5.89 23.45 -8.91
CA ASP A 75 6.55 24.75 -8.78
C ASP A 75 8.04 24.60 -8.45
N TYR A 76 8.38 23.71 -7.51
CA TYR A 76 9.77 23.39 -7.20
C TYR A 76 10.55 22.88 -8.42
N LEU A 77 9.93 22.00 -9.23
CA LEU A 77 10.57 21.48 -10.44
C LEU A 77 10.63 22.51 -11.57
N ARG A 78 9.68 23.45 -11.63
CA ARG A 78 9.70 24.55 -12.62
C ARG A 78 10.94 25.44 -12.44
N ASP A 79 11.41 25.62 -11.21
CA ASP A 79 12.63 26.37 -10.92
C ASP A 79 13.92 25.62 -11.35
N LYS A 80 13.82 24.31 -11.62
CA LYS A 80 14.96 23.42 -11.90
C LYS A 80 14.98 22.88 -13.34
N CYS A 81 13.83 22.71 -13.95
CA CYS A 81 13.62 22.01 -15.23
C CYS A 81 13.12 22.97 -16.31
N ALA A 82 13.37 22.64 -17.58
CA ALA A 82 13.11 23.56 -18.68
C ALA A 82 11.62 23.82 -18.96
N ASP A 83 10.69 22.90 -18.67
CA ASP A 83 9.26 23.09 -18.95
C ASP A 83 8.35 22.24 -18.05
N CYS A 84 7.33 22.86 -17.45
CA CYS A 84 6.26 22.21 -16.70
C CYS A 84 4.89 22.59 -17.28
N GLU A 85 4.24 21.67 -18.00
CA GLU A 85 2.98 21.90 -18.73
C GLU A 85 1.81 21.14 -18.08
N PRO A 86 0.63 21.75 -17.94
CA PRO A 86 -0.57 21.01 -17.55
C PRO A 86 -0.99 20.05 -18.67
N LEU A 87 -1.42 18.85 -18.29
CA LEU A 87 -1.95 17.83 -19.19
C LEU A 87 -3.34 17.38 -18.71
N TYR A 88 -4.22 17.07 -19.66
CA TYR A 88 -5.51 16.44 -19.36
C TYR A 88 -5.73 15.24 -20.28
N LEU A 89 -5.87 14.05 -19.67
CA LEU A 89 -6.17 12.81 -20.36
C LEU A 89 -7.59 12.38 -19.99
N LYS A 90 -8.54 12.67 -20.88
CA LYS A 90 -9.98 12.45 -20.64
C LYS A 90 -10.29 10.97 -20.37
N GLU A 91 -9.55 10.08 -21.01
CA GLU A 91 -9.69 8.63 -20.88
C GLU A 91 -9.45 8.14 -19.44
N LEU A 92 -8.70 8.91 -18.62
CA LEU A 92 -8.51 8.57 -17.21
C LEU A 92 -9.80 8.72 -16.39
N GLU A 93 -10.80 9.49 -16.86
CA GLU A 93 -12.12 9.54 -16.22
C GLU A 93 -12.78 8.16 -16.12
N ILE A 94 -12.51 7.26 -17.08
CA ILE A 94 -13.00 5.87 -17.08
C ILE A 94 -11.85 4.88 -16.83
N GLY A 95 -10.76 5.33 -16.20
CA GLY A 95 -9.54 4.54 -15.99
C GLY A 95 -9.78 3.26 -15.18
N PHE A 96 -10.73 3.28 -14.25
CA PHE A 96 -11.14 2.10 -13.49
C PHE A 96 -11.73 1.01 -14.41
N ASP A 97 -12.62 1.39 -15.33
CA ASP A 97 -13.25 0.45 -16.27
C ASP A 97 -12.21 -0.11 -17.25
N ILE A 98 -11.30 0.73 -17.74
CA ILE A 98 -10.17 0.31 -18.57
C ILE A 98 -9.32 -0.75 -17.85
N TRP A 99 -9.00 -0.50 -16.57
CA TRP A 99 -8.23 -1.44 -15.76
C TRP A 99 -8.98 -2.75 -15.53
N MET A 100 -10.24 -2.69 -15.12
CA MET A 100 -11.07 -3.88 -14.90
C MET A 100 -11.20 -4.73 -16.16
N CYS A 101 -11.39 -4.07 -17.32
CA CYS A 101 -11.42 -4.74 -18.62
C CYS A 101 -10.09 -5.46 -18.91
N ALA A 102 -8.95 -4.83 -18.61
CA ALA A 102 -7.63 -5.42 -18.82
C ALA A 102 -7.34 -6.60 -17.88
N MET A 103 -7.92 -6.59 -16.67
CA MET A 103 -7.83 -7.68 -15.69
C MET A 103 -8.72 -8.87 -16.04
N THR A 104 -9.68 -8.69 -16.95
CA THR A 104 -10.60 -9.76 -17.36
C THR A 104 -9.93 -10.63 -18.42
N ASP A 105 -9.47 -11.82 -18.04
CA ASP A 105 -9.07 -12.88 -18.97
C ASP A 105 -10.14 -13.99 -19.01
N PRO A 106 -10.80 -14.21 -20.15
CA PRO A 106 -11.77 -15.30 -20.31
C PRO A 106 -11.22 -16.70 -20.01
N LYS A 107 -9.89 -16.87 -20.01
CA LYS A 107 -9.22 -18.14 -19.72
C LYS A 107 -8.78 -18.28 -18.27
N ALA A 108 -8.74 -17.19 -17.50
CA ALA A 108 -8.37 -17.23 -16.11
C ALA A 108 -9.50 -17.81 -15.24
N PRO A 109 -9.17 -18.48 -14.12
CA PRO A 109 -10.17 -18.87 -13.14
C PRO A 109 -10.93 -17.64 -12.63
N ALA A 110 -12.24 -17.79 -12.45
CA ALA A 110 -13.05 -16.75 -11.82
C ALA A 110 -12.63 -16.55 -10.34
N LEU A 111 -12.82 -15.35 -9.80
CA LEU A 111 -12.39 -14.97 -8.46
C LEU A 111 -12.97 -15.91 -7.39
N GLU A 112 -14.17 -16.44 -7.58
CA GLU A 112 -14.80 -17.40 -6.66
C GLU A 112 -14.03 -18.71 -6.52
N ARG A 113 -13.31 -19.11 -7.58
CA ARG A 113 -12.45 -20.30 -7.55
C ARG A 113 -11.12 -19.98 -6.90
N GLU A 114 -10.55 -18.81 -7.17
CA GLU A 114 -9.32 -18.34 -6.52
C GLU A 114 -9.51 -18.25 -5.00
N LEU A 115 -10.63 -17.68 -4.55
CA LEU A 115 -10.99 -17.61 -3.12
C LEU A 115 -11.24 -18.99 -2.48
N ALA A 116 -11.48 -20.03 -3.29
CA ALA A 116 -11.55 -21.42 -2.84
C ALA A 116 -10.21 -22.16 -2.96
N ASN A 117 -9.08 -21.46 -3.14
CA ASN A 117 -7.75 -22.03 -3.42
C ASN A 117 -7.76 -22.99 -4.63
N LEU A 118 -8.54 -22.65 -5.66
CA LEU A 118 -8.75 -23.46 -6.87
C LEU A 118 -9.31 -24.86 -6.61
N ASN A 119 -9.81 -25.11 -5.40
CA ASN A 119 -10.42 -26.37 -5.01
C ASN A 119 -11.93 -26.19 -4.81
N GLY A 120 -12.66 -26.28 -5.93
CA GLY A 120 -14.10 -26.02 -5.96
C GLY A 120 -14.42 -24.56 -6.25
N HIS A 121 -15.44 -24.02 -5.57
CA HIS A 121 -15.86 -22.63 -5.69
C HIS A 121 -16.50 -22.17 -4.38
N ILE A 122 -16.31 -20.90 -4.03
CA ILE A 122 -17.18 -20.27 -3.03
C ILE A 122 -18.48 -19.83 -3.70
N ASN A 123 -19.56 -19.73 -2.92
CA ASN A 123 -20.79 -19.09 -3.38
C ASN A 123 -20.82 -17.66 -2.78
N PRO A 124 -20.63 -16.60 -3.58
CA PRO A 124 -20.55 -15.22 -3.08
C PRO A 124 -21.79 -14.77 -2.31
N TYR A 125 -22.98 -15.21 -2.72
CA TYR A 125 -24.22 -14.87 -2.02
C TYR A 125 -24.29 -15.50 -0.63
N ILE A 126 -23.88 -16.76 -0.50
CA ILE A 126 -23.82 -17.46 0.79
C ILE A 126 -22.75 -16.83 1.69
N GLU A 127 -21.57 -16.54 1.14
CA GLU A 127 -20.49 -15.89 1.89
C GLU A 127 -20.86 -14.47 2.33
N LEU A 128 -21.62 -13.73 1.52
CA LEU A 128 -22.17 -12.42 1.90
C LEU A 128 -23.11 -12.55 3.10
N CYS A 129 -24.03 -13.54 3.07
CA CYS A 129 -24.89 -13.85 4.20
C CYS A 129 -24.07 -14.21 5.45
N LYS A 130 -23.09 -15.10 5.33
CA LYS A 130 -22.19 -15.47 6.46
C LYS A 130 -21.42 -14.26 6.99
N SER A 131 -20.98 -13.35 6.12
CA SER A 131 -20.24 -12.16 6.50
C SER A 131 -21.07 -11.22 7.39
N MET A 132 -22.38 -11.12 7.16
CA MET A 132 -23.27 -10.32 8.04
C MET A 132 -23.34 -10.87 9.47
N PHE A 133 -23.05 -12.16 9.66
CA PHE A 133 -23.04 -12.83 10.97
C PHE A 133 -21.63 -13.10 11.50
N GLY A 134 -20.57 -12.61 10.83
CA GLY A 134 -19.18 -12.86 11.23
C GLY A 134 -18.71 -14.31 11.04
N LEU A 135 -19.43 -15.10 10.24
CA LEU A 135 -19.15 -16.53 10.03
C LEU A 135 -18.33 -16.80 8.75
N SER A 136 -18.13 -15.79 7.90
CA SER A 136 -17.36 -15.96 6.66
C SER A 136 -15.88 -16.03 6.96
N LYS A 137 -15.19 -16.97 6.30
CA LYS A 137 -13.73 -17.06 6.31
C LYS A 137 -13.09 -16.20 5.21
N VAL A 138 -13.93 -15.60 4.36
CA VAL A 138 -13.55 -14.72 3.26
C VAL A 138 -13.87 -13.29 3.66
N THR A 139 -12.97 -12.35 3.37
CA THR A 139 -13.21 -10.95 3.73
C THR A 139 -14.36 -10.35 2.91
N LEU A 140 -15.15 -9.46 3.52
CA LEU A 140 -16.26 -8.78 2.83
C LEU A 140 -15.83 -8.10 1.51
N PRO A 141 -14.70 -7.36 1.43
CA PRO A 141 -14.24 -6.79 0.17
C PRO A 141 -14.02 -7.84 -0.92
N SER A 142 -13.40 -8.98 -0.60
CA SER A 142 -13.19 -10.08 -1.56
C SER A 142 -14.50 -10.67 -2.07
N ILE A 143 -15.51 -10.80 -1.19
CA ILE A 143 -16.85 -11.28 -1.58
C ILE A 143 -17.51 -10.27 -2.53
N LEU A 144 -17.42 -8.98 -2.22
CA LEU A 144 -17.98 -7.91 -3.07
C LEU A 144 -17.32 -7.86 -4.44
N SER A 145 -16.00 -8.08 -4.53
CA SER A 145 -15.28 -8.12 -5.81
C SER A 145 -15.72 -9.26 -6.74
N CYS A 146 -16.30 -10.34 -6.22
CA CYS A 146 -16.91 -11.37 -7.08
C CYS A 146 -18.07 -10.81 -7.93
N PHE A 147 -18.65 -9.67 -7.53
CA PHE A 147 -19.73 -9.00 -8.23
C PHE A 147 -19.27 -7.86 -9.14
N ASP A 148 -17.97 -7.65 -9.32
CA ASP A 148 -17.43 -6.52 -10.10
C ASP A 148 -17.89 -6.53 -11.57
N TYR A 149 -18.24 -7.69 -12.12
CA TYR A 149 -18.84 -7.82 -13.46
C TYR A 149 -20.18 -7.08 -13.59
N LEU A 150 -20.93 -6.93 -12.49
CA LEU A 150 -22.19 -6.17 -12.46
C LEU A 150 -21.95 -4.66 -12.61
N ILE A 151 -20.82 -4.18 -12.10
CA ILE A 151 -20.44 -2.76 -12.10
C ILE A 151 -19.83 -2.39 -13.45
N THR A 152 -19.01 -3.28 -14.01
CA THR A 152 -18.16 -2.99 -15.16
C THR A 152 -18.79 -3.35 -16.50
N GLY A 153 -19.92 -4.07 -16.52
CA GLY A 153 -20.58 -4.48 -17.77
C GLY A 153 -19.68 -5.31 -18.70
N SER A 154 -18.62 -5.92 -18.16
CA SER A 154 -17.57 -6.64 -18.90
C SER A 154 -18.08 -7.88 -19.64
N SER A 155 -19.29 -8.35 -19.31
CA SER A 155 -20.02 -9.37 -20.06
C SER A 155 -20.51 -8.90 -21.43
N ASN A 156 -20.56 -7.58 -21.69
CA ASN A 156 -20.93 -7.02 -22.98
C ASN A 156 -19.70 -6.92 -23.90
N GLU A 157 -19.62 -7.81 -24.88
CA GLU A 157 -18.51 -7.89 -25.85
C GLU A 157 -18.24 -6.55 -26.56
N LYS A 158 -19.27 -5.77 -26.90
CA LYS A 158 -19.09 -4.47 -27.56
C LYS A 158 -18.40 -3.47 -26.64
N TYR A 159 -18.78 -3.45 -25.37
CA TYR A 159 -18.20 -2.57 -24.36
C TYR A 159 -16.76 -2.99 -24.03
N PHE A 160 -16.52 -4.29 -23.86
CA PHE A 160 -15.19 -4.85 -23.68
C PHE A 160 -14.24 -4.47 -24.82
N ASN A 161 -14.67 -4.65 -26.07
CA ASN A 161 -13.88 -4.27 -27.25
C ASN A 161 -13.65 -2.76 -27.34
N HIS A 162 -14.62 -1.95 -26.91
CA HIS A 162 -14.46 -0.50 -26.83
C HIS A 162 -13.39 -0.08 -25.81
N LEU A 163 -13.45 -0.61 -24.58
CA LEU A 163 -12.47 -0.34 -23.53
C LEU A 163 -11.06 -0.80 -23.91
N THR A 164 -10.95 -1.97 -24.56
CA THR A 164 -9.66 -2.47 -25.08
C THR A 164 -9.04 -1.52 -26.12
N ARG A 165 -9.87 -0.96 -27.01
CA ARG A 165 -9.42 0.05 -27.98
C ARG A 165 -9.00 1.34 -27.29
N LEU A 166 -9.80 1.84 -26.36
CA LEU A 166 -9.46 3.05 -25.61
C LEU A 166 -8.17 2.90 -24.81
N ARG A 167 -7.95 1.76 -24.16
CA ARG A 167 -6.66 1.44 -23.51
C ARG A 167 -5.51 1.58 -24.49
N THR A 168 -5.64 0.98 -25.67
CA THR A 168 -4.58 0.99 -26.70
C THR A 168 -4.28 2.40 -27.19
N GLU A 169 -5.32 3.21 -27.43
CA GLU A 169 -5.15 4.60 -27.88
C GLU A 169 -4.61 5.50 -26.76
N LEU A 170 -5.04 5.29 -25.50
CA LEU A 170 -4.49 5.98 -24.33
C LEU A 170 -3.00 5.65 -24.15
N THR A 171 -2.61 4.37 -24.23
CA THR A 171 -1.20 3.95 -24.16
C THR A 171 -0.37 4.66 -25.22
N LYS A 172 -0.80 4.62 -26.49
CA LYS A 172 -0.09 5.30 -27.59
C LYS A 172 0.01 6.80 -27.36
N THR A 173 -1.09 7.44 -26.98
CA THR A 173 -1.16 8.88 -26.75
C THR A 173 -0.22 9.29 -25.62
N LEU A 174 -0.28 8.59 -24.48
CA LEU A 174 0.60 8.82 -23.34
C LEU A 174 2.07 8.63 -23.73
N HIS A 175 2.42 7.53 -24.40
CA HIS A 175 3.80 7.27 -24.83
C HIS A 175 4.32 8.32 -25.82
N ASN A 176 3.46 8.81 -26.72
CA ASN A 176 3.81 9.87 -27.67
C ASN A 176 4.04 11.21 -26.98
N ILE A 177 3.18 11.57 -26.02
CA ILE A 177 3.32 12.81 -25.23
C ILE A 177 4.61 12.77 -24.40
N LEU A 178 4.85 11.65 -23.71
CA LEU A 178 6.02 11.51 -22.85
C LEU A 178 7.33 11.39 -23.64
N GLY A 179 7.32 10.74 -24.81
CA GLY A 179 8.55 10.54 -25.58
C GLY A 179 9.65 9.85 -24.74
N ASP A 180 10.92 10.17 -25.02
CA ASP A 180 12.07 9.55 -24.35
C ASP A 180 12.66 10.40 -23.19
N ASN A 181 12.15 11.62 -22.98
CA ASN A 181 12.60 12.56 -21.95
C ASN A 181 11.46 13.24 -21.19
N GLY A 182 10.21 12.82 -21.36
CA GLY A 182 9.06 13.38 -20.69
C GLY A 182 8.56 12.51 -19.54
N VAL A 183 8.00 13.18 -18.54
CA VAL A 183 7.32 12.54 -17.41
C VAL A 183 5.97 13.18 -17.14
N LEU A 184 5.04 12.42 -16.58
CA LEU A 184 3.78 12.90 -16.03
C LEU A 184 3.82 12.81 -14.51
N ILE A 185 3.56 13.90 -13.82
CA ILE A 185 3.35 13.96 -12.37
C ILE A 185 1.84 13.92 -12.10
N TYR A 186 1.42 12.93 -11.33
CA TYR A 186 0.01 12.66 -11.06
C TYR A 186 -0.19 12.28 -9.59
N PRO A 187 -1.30 12.64 -8.92
CA PRO A 187 -1.52 12.22 -7.54
C PRO A 187 -1.52 10.69 -7.38
N GLY A 188 -1.02 10.20 -6.25
CA GLY A 188 -1.15 8.78 -5.89
C GLY A 188 -2.58 8.36 -5.54
N HIS A 189 -3.35 9.30 -5.00
CA HIS A 189 -4.70 9.07 -4.49
C HIS A 189 -5.41 10.43 -4.36
N PRO A 190 -6.74 10.52 -4.48
CA PRO A 190 -7.46 11.80 -4.34
C PRO A 190 -7.49 12.35 -2.91
N GLU A 191 -7.26 11.50 -1.91
CA GLU A 191 -7.32 11.85 -0.48
C GLU A 191 -6.22 11.14 0.33
N THR A 192 -6.01 11.57 1.57
CA THR A 192 -5.17 10.85 2.53
C THR A 192 -5.77 9.50 2.91
N ALA A 193 -5.01 8.69 3.66
CA ALA A 193 -5.43 7.37 4.10
C ALA A 193 -6.84 7.40 4.74
N PRO A 194 -7.83 6.69 4.17
CA PRO A 194 -9.16 6.61 4.75
C PRO A 194 -9.14 5.81 6.05
N LYS A 195 -10.14 6.02 6.91
CA LYS A 195 -10.30 5.19 8.11
C LYS A 195 -10.64 3.75 7.72
N HIS A 196 -10.33 2.80 8.59
CA HIS A 196 -10.64 1.39 8.37
C HIS A 196 -12.11 1.20 7.95
N ASN A 197 -12.32 0.27 7.00
CA ASN A 197 -13.60 -0.08 6.39
C ASN A 197 -14.27 0.99 5.51
N GLN A 198 -13.79 2.25 5.49
CA GLN A 198 -14.35 3.26 4.59
C GLN A 198 -13.96 3.04 3.12
N THR A 199 -12.86 2.33 2.86
CA THR A 199 -12.38 2.01 1.50
C THR A 199 -13.41 1.26 0.67
N ILE A 200 -14.29 0.46 1.30
CA ILE A 200 -15.36 -0.29 0.61
C ILE A 200 -16.28 0.66 -0.18
N LEU A 201 -16.54 1.85 0.34
CA LEU A 201 -17.38 2.87 -0.31
C LEU A 201 -16.60 3.74 -1.31
N LYS A 202 -15.29 3.56 -1.40
CA LYS A 202 -14.37 4.41 -2.16
C LYS A 202 -13.48 3.61 -3.12
N VAL A 203 -13.92 2.41 -3.51
CA VAL A 203 -13.12 1.49 -4.33
C VAL A 203 -12.63 2.13 -5.63
N VAL A 204 -13.44 2.98 -6.26
CA VAL A 204 -13.09 3.63 -7.52
C VAL A 204 -11.93 4.62 -7.37
N ASN A 205 -11.59 5.08 -6.16
CA ASN A 205 -10.42 5.95 -5.93
C ASN A 205 -9.11 5.31 -6.40
N ILE A 206 -9.04 3.97 -6.50
CA ILE A 206 -7.87 3.28 -7.05
C ILE A 206 -7.64 3.59 -8.53
N SER A 207 -8.60 4.20 -9.24
CA SER A 207 -8.46 4.68 -10.62
C SER A 207 -7.20 5.55 -10.82
N TYR A 208 -6.77 6.26 -9.78
CA TYR A 208 -5.56 7.08 -9.81
C TYR A 208 -4.26 6.28 -10.01
N THR A 209 -4.29 4.97 -9.75
CA THR A 209 -3.12 4.08 -9.82
C THR A 209 -3.35 2.92 -10.78
N CYS A 210 -4.53 2.30 -10.74
CA CYS A 210 -4.77 1.00 -11.36
C CYS A 210 -4.69 1.06 -12.89
N VAL A 211 -5.15 2.14 -13.52
CA VAL A 211 -5.12 2.32 -14.98
C VAL A 211 -3.69 2.22 -15.52
N PHE A 212 -2.72 2.82 -14.83
CA PHE A 212 -1.32 2.84 -15.26
C PHE A 212 -0.64 1.46 -15.24
N ASN A 213 -1.15 0.51 -14.44
CA ASN A 213 -0.70 -0.89 -14.48
C ASN A 213 -0.94 -1.56 -15.85
N THR A 214 -1.80 -0.96 -16.69
CA THR A 214 -2.21 -1.51 -17.99
C THR A 214 -1.68 -0.73 -19.18
N LEU A 215 -0.96 0.37 -18.94
CA LEU A 215 -0.44 1.27 -19.98
C LEU A 215 1.05 1.04 -20.27
N ASP A 216 1.63 -0.02 -19.71
CA ASP A 216 3.04 -0.39 -19.86
C ASP A 216 4.00 0.77 -19.54
N VAL A 217 3.77 1.51 -18.46
CA VAL A 217 4.58 2.68 -18.07
C VAL A 217 5.53 2.37 -16.92
N ALA A 218 6.62 3.14 -16.81
CA ALA A 218 7.46 3.16 -15.62
C ALA A 218 6.89 4.16 -14.61
N ILE A 219 6.81 3.80 -13.33
CA ILE A 219 6.24 4.66 -12.29
C ILE A 219 7.12 4.65 -11.05
N THR A 220 7.31 5.81 -10.43
CA THR A 220 7.90 5.94 -9.09
C THR A 220 6.99 6.80 -8.22
N SER A 221 6.57 6.26 -7.07
CA SER A 221 5.82 7.04 -6.08
C SER A 221 6.77 7.81 -5.18
N VAL A 222 6.48 9.10 -4.96
CA VAL A 222 7.33 10.04 -4.23
C VAL A 222 6.52 10.71 -3.12
N PRO A 223 6.91 10.56 -1.84
CA PRO A 223 6.28 11.25 -0.73
C PRO A 223 6.61 12.75 -0.77
N LEU A 224 5.60 13.60 -0.52
CA LEU A 224 5.69 15.07 -0.53
C LEU A 224 5.44 15.68 0.87
N GLY A 225 5.53 14.86 1.91
CA GLY A 225 5.34 15.26 3.30
C GLY A 225 3.98 14.87 3.84
N LEU A 226 3.67 15.47 4.99
CA LEU A 226 2.41 15.27 5.69
C LEU A 226 1.41 16.37 5.31
N THR A 227 0.12 16.05 5.42
CA THR A 227 -1.00 17.00 5.41
C THR A 227 -1.09 17.79 6.70
N SER A 228 -2.03 18.73 6.74
CA SER A 228 -2.42 19.44 7.96
C SER A 228 -2.85 18.49 9.10
N ASP A 229 -3.44 17.35 8.76
CA ASP A 229 -3.83 16.29 9.70
C ASP A 229 -2.71 15.30 10.04
N GLY A 230 -1.47 15.54 9.58
CA GLY A 230 -0.32 14.68 9.86
C GLY A 230 -0.28 13.38 9.06
N LEU A 231 -1.08 13.23 8.00
CA LEU A 231 -1.11 12.03 7.16
C LEU A 231 -0.20 12.18 5.93
N PRO A 232 0.50 11.11 5.50
CA PRO A 232 1.40 11.18 4.35
C PRO A 232 0.64 11.40 3.05
N VAL A 233 1.21 12.23 2.17
CA VAL A 233 0.75 12.45 0.80
C VAL A 233 1.92 12.29 -0.15
N GLY A 234 1.63 11.79 -1.36
CA GLY A 234 2.62 11.64 -2.40
C GLY A 234 2.03 11.78 -3.79
N VAL A 235 2.93 11.89 -4.75
CA VAL A 235 2.63 11.86 -6.18
C VAL A 235 3.27 10.63 -6.81
N GLN A 236 2.89 10.36 -8.03
CA GLN A 236 3.46 9.36 -8.92
C GLN A 236 4.15 10.10 -10.05
N ILE A 237 5.36 9.68 -10.38
CA ILE A 237 6.10 10.14 -11.56
C ILE A 237 6.04 9.01 -12.58
N ILE A 238 5.34 9.25 -13.69
CA ILE A 238 5.09 8.30 -14.75
C ILE A 238 5.96 8.63 -15.96
N ALA A 239 6.66 7.65 -16.51
CA ALA A 239 7.44 7.76 -17.74
C ALA A 239 7.08 6.65 -18.73
N LYS A 240 7.46 6.84 -19.99
CA LYS A 240 7.39 5.80 -21.03
C LYS A 240 8.15 4.53 -20.57
N PRO A 241 7.75 3.31 -21.01
CA PRO A 241 8.42 2.08 -20.64
C PRO A 241 9.95 2.13 -20.78
N PHE A 242 10.63 1.52 -19.81
CA PHE A 242 12.08 1.46 -19.69
C PHE A 242 12.81 2.78 -19.38
N ASN A 243 12.07 3.86 -19.09
CA ASN A 243 12.63 5.13 -18.65
C ASN A 243 12.57 5.34 -17.12
N ASP A 244 12.60 4.27 -16.33
CA ASP A 244 12.65 4.29 -14.86
C ASP A 244 13.75 5.20 -14.31
N ARG A 245 14.87 5.33 -15.03
CA ARG A 245 15.94 6.27 -14.67
C ARG A 245 15.44 7.72 -14.53
N LEU A 246 14.45 8.14 -15.33
CA LEU A 246 13.88 9.49 -15.28
C LEU A 246 13.03 9.67 -14.03
N THR A 247 12.15 8.71 -13.75
CA THR A 247 11.25 8.76 -12.59
C THR A 247 12.03 8.70 -11.29
N ILE A 248 13.08 7.87 -11.23
CA ILE A 248 13.98 7.77 -10.06
C ILE A 248 14.83 9.03 -9.90
N ALA A 249 15.40 9.58 -10.99
CA ALA A 249 16.21 10.79 -10.89
C ALA A 249 15.41 12.00 -10.41
N LEU A 250 14.16 12.15 -10.86
CA LEU A 250 13.27 13.18 -10.32
C LEU A 250 12.84 12.89 -8.88
N ALA A 251 12.62 11.64 -8.51
CA ALA A 251 12.34 11.27 -7.12
C ALA A 251 13.49 11.68 -6.19
N GLU A 252 14.75 11.45 -6.60
CA GLU A 252 15.93 11.92 -5.87
C GLU A 252 16.00 13.45 -5.76
N GLU A 253 15.70 14.18 -6.83
CA GLU A 253 15.71 15.65 -6.80
C GLU A 253 14.62 16.19 -5.87
N LEU A 254 13.42 15.62 -5.92
CA LEU A 254 12.33 15.98 -5.00
C LEU A 254 12.64 15.64 -3.55
N GLU A 255 13.32 14.51 -3.29
CA GLU A 255 13.77 14.16 -1.94
C GLU A 255 14.76 15.20 -1.39
N ARG A 256 15.71 15.66 -2.21
CA ARG A 256 16.68 16.71 -1.85
C ARG A 256 16.01 18.06 -1.59
N GLY A 257 15.02 18.42 -2.41
CA GLY A 257 14.40 19.74 -2.38
C GLY A 257 13.25 19.91 -1.39
N LEU A 258 12.41 18.89 -1.28
CA LEU A 258 11.15 18.96 -0.53
C LEU A 258 11.16 18.14 0.76
N SER A 259 12.14 17.23 0.94
CA SER A 259 12.28 16.39 2.15
C SER A 259 10.94 15.85 2.64
N GLY A 260 10.19 15.21 1.74
CA GLY A 260 8.80 14.82 1.96
C GLY A 260 8.59 13.56 2.80
N TRP A 261 9.65 12.93 3.29
CA TRP A 261 9.52 11.73 4.12
C TRP A 261 9.84 12.05 5.58
N THR A 262 8.91 11.69 6.46
CA THR A 262 9.09 11.72 7.91
C THR A 262 8.80 10.32 8.44
N ALA A 263 9.72 9.78 9.25
CA ALA A 263 9.46 8.50 9.93
C ALA A 263 8.25 8.67 10.85
N PRO A 264 7.31 7.71 10.88
CA PRO A 264 6.26 7.73 11.89
C PRO A 264 6.89 7.66 13.28
N GLU A 265 6.27 8.33 14.25
CA GLU A 265 6.70 8.26 15.63
C GLU A 265 6.62 6.80 16.11
N LEU A 266 7.71 6.32 16.70
CA LEU A 266 7.76 4.98 17.27
C LEU A 266 6.91 4.96 18.54
N VAL A 267 5.68 4.50 18.42
CA VAL A 267 4.85 4.19 19.58
C VAL A 267 5.39 2.90 20.19
N ILE A 268 6.04 3.02 21.35
CA ILE A 268 6.41 1.87 22.17
C ILE A 268 5.15 1.45 22.92
N SER A 269 4.64 0.26 22.61
CA SER A 269 3.54 -0.37 23.35
C SER A 269 4.09 -1.39 24.33
N TYR A 270 3.47 -1.55 25.49
CA TYR A 270 3.83 -2.59 26.44
C TYR A 270 2.74 -3.67 26.50
N ALA A 271 3.13 -4.94 26.47
CA ALA A 271 2.25 -6.08 26.69
C ALA A 271 2.70 -6.83 27.95
N ILE A 272 1.76 -7.30 28.76
CA ILE A 272 2.07 -8.00 30.02
C ILE A 272 1.69 -9.47 29.90
N ASP A 273 2.58 -10.37 30.28
CA ASP A 273 2.37 -11.82 30.29
C ASP A 273 2.87 -12.44 31.60
N SER A 274 2.14 -13.41 32.13
CA SER A 274 2.49 -14.11 33.37
C SER A 274 3.57 -15.19 33.23
N ASP A 275 4.04 -15.52 32.02
CA ASP A 275 5.12 -16.49 31.81
C ASP A 275 6.42 -15.77 31.38
N PRO A 276 7.50 -15.81 32.19
CA PRO A 276 8.75 -15.13 31.87
C PRO A 276 9.45 -15.73 30.64
N THR A 277 9.21 -17.00 30.34
CA THR A 277 9.79 -17.69 29.17
C THR A 277 9.14 -17.18 27.88
N LEU A 278 7.82 -17.01 27.89
CA LEU A 278 7.07 -16.45 26.76
C LEU A 278 7.44 -14.99 26.53
N VAL A 279 7.61 -14.20 27.59
CA VAL A 279 8.09 -12.82 27.49
C VAL A 279 9.45 -12.77 26.81
N LEU A 280 10.41 -13.58 27.25
CA LEU A 280 11.76 -13.61 26.67
C LEU A 280 11.74 -14.07 25.21
N GLU A 281 10.91 -15.06 24.87
CA GLU A 281 10.78 -15.54 23.50
C GLU A 281 10.11 -14.51 22.59
N ALA A 282 9.04 -13.86 23.05
CA ALA A 282 8.36 -12.79 22.34
C ALA A 282 9.30 -11.59 22.14
N GLN A 283 10.10 -11.23 23.14
CA GLN A 283 11.11 -10.17 23.03
C GLN A 283 12.15 -10.48 21.94
N ARG A 284 12.61 -11.75 21.86
CA ARG A 284 13.57 -12.19 20.82
C ARG A 284 12.96 -12.19 19.43
N ARG A 285 11.65 -12.47 19.32
CA ARG A 285 10.90 -12.49 18.05
C ARG A 285 10.44 -11.10 17.62
N ASN A 286 10.36 -10.12 18.53
CA ASN A 286 10.02 -8.75 18.19
C ASN A 286 11.15 -8.12 17.36
N THR A 287 10.93 -8.02 16.05
CA THR A 287 11.93 -7.51 15.09
C THR A 287 11.90 -5.99 14.92
N THR A 288 10.88 -5.32 15.45
CA THR A 288 10.61 -3.89 15.21
C THR A 288 10.83 -3.02 16.44
N ASP A 289 11.13 -3.61 17.61
CA ASP A 289 11.26 -2.93 18.91
C ASP A 289 10.01 -2.10 19.33
N THR A 290 8.87 -2.32 18.68
CA THR A 290 7.63 -1.56 18.89
C THR A 290 6.80 -2.05 20.08
N ILE A 291 6.91 -3.32 20.45
CA ILE A 291 6.19 -3.91 21.59
C ILE A 291 7.18 -4.45 22.62
N ARG A 292 7.15 -3.93 23.85
CA ARG A 292 7.93 -4.45 24.97
C ARG A 292 7.07 -5.35 25.83
N TYR A 293 7.50 -6.59 26.01
CA TYR A 293 6.79 -7.53 26.87
C TYR A 293 7.32 -7.42 28.30
N LEU A 294 6.42 -7.39 29.27
CA LEU A 294 6.71 -7.36 30.70
C LEU A 294 6.18 -8.64 31.34
N HIS A 295 6.98 -9.24 32.22
CA HIS A 295 6.56 -10.41 32.97
C HIS A 295 5.79 -9.99 34.22
N GLN A 296 4.58 -10.49 34.39
CA GLN A 296 3.82 -10.37 35.64
C GLN A 296 4.08 -11.57 36.55
N ASP A 297 4.54 -11.25 37.76
CA ASP A 297 4.59 -12.19 38.87
C ASP A 297 3.18 -12.34 39.48
N LEU A 298 2.57 -13.51 39.29
CA LEU A 298 1.21 -13.82 39.78
C LEU A 298 1.13 -13.96 41.30
N ASP A 299 2.26 -14.20 41.97
CA ASP A 299 2.32 -14.30 43.43
C ASP A 299 2.24 -12.90 44.08
N LYS A 300 2.45 -11.83 43.30
CA LYS A 300 2.33 -10.44 43.77
C LYS A 300 0.89 -9.92 43.65
N PRO A 301 0.31 -9.36 44.72
CA PRO A 301 -1.00 -8.71 44.66
C PRO A 301 -1.04 -7.56 43.64
N TRP A 302 -2.17 -7.43 42.93
CA TRP A 302 -2.37 -6.38 41.91
C TRP A 302 -2.12 -4.95 42.42
N ALA A 303 -2.41 -4.70 43.70
CA ALA A 303 -2.19 -3.40 44.33
C ALA A 303 -0.71 -2.96 44.32
N GLU A 304 0.22 -3.92 44.33
CA GLU A 304 1.67 -3.66 44.34
C GLU A 304 2.21 -3.31 42.95
N TRP A 305 1.55 -3.74 41.87
CA TRP A 305 1.89 -3.41 40.49
C TRP A 305 1.41 -2.01 40.08
N ARG A 306 0.41 -1.46 40.76
CA ARG A 306 -0.26 -0.20 40.41
C ARG A 306 0.69 1.01 40.26
N PRO A 307 1.74 1.20 41.08
CA PRO A 307 2.69 2.30 40.92
C PRO A 307 3.56 2.15 39.67
N GLU A 308 4.01 0.92 39.36
CA GLU A 308 4.84 0.63 38.19
C GLU A 308 4.08 0.83 36.88
N LEU A 309 2.82 0.37 36.84
CA LEU A 309 1.93 0.59 35.70
C LEU A 309 1.63 2.09 35.48
N ARG A 310 1.37 2.86 36.56
CA ARG A 310 1.18 4.32 36.46
C ARG A 310 2.42 5.06 35.97
N ALA A 311 3.63 4.59 36.30
CA ALA A 311 4.85 5.18 35.77
C ALA A 311 4.93 5.01 34.24
N LEU A 312 4.46 3.86 33.73
CA LEU A 312 4.43 3.55 32.30
C LEU A 312 3.32 4.30 31.54
N GLU A 313 2.15 4.52 32.16
CA GLU A 313 1.02 5.27 31.57
C GLU A 313 1.41 6.66 31.04
N SER A 314 2.40 7.31 31.66
CA SER A 314 2.86 8.65 31.25
C SER A 314 3.81 8.67 30.04
N THR A 315 4.29 7.49 29.60
CA THR A 315 5.36 7.36 28.59
C THR A 315 4.99 6.46 27.41
N ALA A 316 3.87 5.75 27.47
CA ALA A 316 3.52 4.71 26.49
C ALA A 316 2.04 4.33 26.51
N ASN A 317 1.60 3.65 25.45
CA ASN A 317 0.31 2.96 25.43
C ASN A 317 0.48 1.55 26.05
N LEU A 318 -0.29 1.25 27.08
CA LEU A 318 -0.23 -0.02 27.81
C LEU A 318 -1.36 -0.97 27.34
N ILE A 319 -1.00 -2.21 27.00
CA ILE A 319 -1.95 -3.29 26.67
C ILE A 319 -1.94 -4.29 27.83
N VAL A 320 -2.97 -4.25 28.68
CA VAL A 320 -3.16 -5.19 29.79
C VAL A 320 -4.24 -6.20 29.39
N SER A 321 -3.88 -7.48 29.35
CA SER A 321 -4.82 -8.60 29.16
C SER A 321 -5.12 -9.25 30.50
N ASN A 322 -6.39 -9.33 30.89
CA ASN A 322 -6.83 -10.16 32.02
C ASN A 322 -7.45 -11.44 31.48
N ILE A 323 -6.78 -12.59 31.66
CA ILE A 323 -7.41 -13.91 31.54
C ILE A 323 -7.12 -14.69 32.82
N VAL A 324 -8.19 -15.05 33.55
CA VAL A 324 -8.17 -16.04 34.64
C VAL A 324 -8.41 -17.41 34.00
N PHE A 325 -7.48 -18.35 34.12
CA PHE A 325 -7.69 -19.75 33.73
C PHE A 325 -8.11 -20.59 34.95
N GLN A 326 -9.30 -21.20 34.89
CA GLN A 326 -9.67 -22.33 35.75
C GLN A 326 -9.37 -23.62 34.98
N ALA A 327 -8.38 -24.39 35.45
CA ALA A 327 -7.94 -25.64 34.82
C ALA A 327 -8.97 -26.77 35.05
N ILE A 328 -9.33 -27.49 33.98
CA ILE A 328 -9.86 -28.86 34.07
C ILE A 328 -8.78 -29.78 33.49
N GLU A 329 -8.29 -30.69 34.33
CA GLU A 329 -7.29 -31.70 34.01
C GLU A 329 -7.83 -32.69 32.98
N ASP A 330 -7.13 -32.83 31.84
CA ASP A 330 -7.00 -34.15 31.23
C ASP A 330 -5.61 -34.32 30.59
N LYS A 331 -4.82 -35.22 31.20
CA LYS A 331 -3.48 -35.61 30.76
C LYS A 331 -3.64 -36.68 29.69
N THR A 332 -3.59 -36.34 28.39
CA THR A 332 -3.11 -37.27 27.32
C THR A 332 -3.12 -36.75 25.87
N ARG A 333 -3.13 -35.43 25.61
CA ARG A 333 -2.87 -34.92 24.25
C ARG A 333 -1.94 -33.72 24.27
N LEU A 334 -0.78 -33.87 23.60
CA LEU A 334 -0.08 -32.76 22.96
C LEU A 334 -1.05 -32.17 21.93
N MET A 335 -1.83 -31.19 22.38
CA MET A 335 -2.53 -30.25 21.52
C MET A 335 -1.71 -28.98 21.57
N ASP A 336 -1.33 -28.48 20.39
CA ASP A 336 -0.90 -27.11 20.20
C ASP A 336 -1.91 -26.18 20.87
N VAL A 337 -1.57 -25.65 22.04
CA VAL A 337 -2.39 -24.69 22.77
C VAL A 337 -2.20 -23.34 22.08
N LEU A 338 -3.08 -23.11 21.11
CA LEU A 338 -3.92 -21.91 21.03
C LEU A 338 -3.18 -20.57 21.24
N PHE A 339 -2.68 -20.00 20.14
CA PHE A 339 -2.76 -18.55 19.95
C PHE A 339 -4.25 -18.18 19.88
N ILE A 340 -4.89 -17.96 21.02
CA ILE A 340 -6.16 -17.23 21.04
C ILE A 340 -5.83 -15.75 20.96
N ASP A 341 -5.95 -15.20 19.75
CA ASP A 341 -6.34 -13.80 19.56
C ASP A 341 -7.64 -13.55 20.34
N THR A 342 -7.58 -12.90 21.49
CA THR A 342 -8.74 -12.19 22.06
C THR A 342 -8.26 -10.86 22.59
N TYR A 343 -8.27 -9.88 21.68
CA TYR A 343 -8.19 -8.47 22.01
C TYR A 343 -9.44 -8.08 22.81
N ILE A 344 -9.28 -7.70 24.07
CA ILE A 344 -10.28 -6.93 24.81
C ILE A 344 -9.69 -5.54 25.02
N TYR A 345 -10.30 -4.54 24.36
CA TYR A 345 -10.02 -3.13 24.56
C TYR A 345 -10.56 -2.68 25.91
N ILE A 346 -9.69 -2.17 26.79
CA ILE A 346 -10.13 -1.32 27.91
C ILE A 346 -9.53 0.06 27.68
N TYR A 347 -10.37 0.98 27.21
CA TYR A 347 -10.12 2.41 27.35
C TYR A 347 -10.27 2.77 28.82
N LEU A 348 -9.17 3.06 29.51
CA LEU A 348 -9.23 3.81 30.76
C LEU A 348 -9.15 5.30 30.40
N SER A 349 -10.31 5.90 30.17
CA SER A 349 -10.46 7.36 30.26
C SER A 349 -10.22 7.78 31.70
N ILE A 350 -9.41 8.83 31.91
CA ILE A 350 -9.64 9.77 33.01
C ILE A 350 -10.35 10.98 32.41
#